data_AF-A0A3M1IJ08-F1
#
_entry.id   AF-A0A3M1IJ08-F1
#
_cell.length_a   1.000
_cell.length_b   1.000
_cell.length_c   1.000
_cell.angle_alpha   90.00
_cell.angle_beta   90.00
_cell.angle_gamma   90.00
#
_symmetry.space_group_name_H-M   'P 1'
#
loop_
_entity.id
_entity.type
_entity.pdbx_description
1 polymer ?
#
loop_
_entity_poly.entity_id
_entity_poly.type
_entity_poly.pdbx_seq_one_letter_code
_entity_poly.pdbx_strand_id
1 'polypeptide(L)' 'MANFNKVIIAGNLTRDPEVRYTPRGTAIARLSVA' A
#
# COMPACT_ATOMS: atom_id res chain seq x y z
N MET A 1 -20.27 -3.87 17.78
CA MET A 1 -19.31 -5.00 17.75
C MET A 1 -18.04 -4.51 17.07
N ALA A 2 -16.89 -4.45 17.75
CA ALA A 2 -15.65 -4.01 17.11
C ALA A 2 -15.04 -5.19 16.33
N ASN A 3 -14.81 -5.00 15.02
CA ASN A 3 -14.09 -5.97 14.20
C ASN A 3 -12.61 -5.60 14.20
N PHE A 4 -11.75 -6.54 14.56
CA PHE A 4 -10.31 -6.38 14.52
C PHE A 4 -9.75 -7.07 13.28
N ASN A 5 -9.31 -6.27 12.30
CA ASN A 5 -8.66 -6.76 11.09
C ASN A 5 -7.21 -6.30 11.05
N LYS A 6 -6.28 -7.23 11.23
CA LYS A 6 -4.83 -7.00 11.23
C LYS A 6 -4.18 -7.87 10.15
N VAL A 7 -3.32 -7.23 9.35
CA VAL A 7 -2.53 -7.89 8.31
C VAL A 7 -1.06 -7.52 8.49
N ILE A 8 -0.18 -8.51 8.46
CA ILE A 8 1.28 -8.35 8.46
C ILE A 8 1.79 -9.06 7.21
N ILE A 9 2.58 -8.35 6.38
CA ILE A 9 3.13 -8.86 5.13
C ILE A 9 4.64 -8.64 5.17
N ALA A 10 5.41 -9.68 4.86
CA ALA A 10 6.87 -9.64 4.75
C ALA A 10 7.29 -10.35 3.47
N GLY A 11 8.14 -9.70 2.68
CA GLY A 11 8.54 -10.18 1.37
C GLY A 11 9.33 -9.10 0.63
N ASN A 12 9.70 -9.39 -0.63
CA ASN A 12 10.46 -8.47 -1.45
C ASN A 12 9.53 -7.66 -2.37
N LEU A 13 9.91 -6.41 -2.66
CA LEU A 13 9.28 -5.64 -3.72
C LEU A 13 9.64 -6.25 -5.07
N THR A 14 8.63 -6.57 -5.87
CA THR A 14 8.79 -7.18 -7.19
C THR A 14 8.99 -6.16 -8.31
N ARG A 15 8.76 -4.88 -8.00
CA ARG A 15 8.94 -3.72 -8.88
C ARG A 15 9.04 -2.45 -8.03
N ASP A 16 9.45 -1.37 -8.65
CA ASP A 16 9.51 -0.06 -8.00
C ASP A 16 8.12 0.41 -7.53
N PRO A 17 8.02 1.12 -6.40
CA PRO A 17 6.78 1.72 -5.94
C PRO A 17 6.19 2.69 -6.96
N GLU A 18 4.90 2.50 -7.30
CA GLU A 18 4.18 3.47 -8.13
C GLU A 18 3.59 4.56 -7.24
N VAL A 19 4.03 5.80 -7.41
CA VAL A 19 3.52 6.97 -6.66
C VAL A 19 2.61 7.81 -7.54
N ARG A 20 1.42 8.13 -7.02
CA ARG A 20 0.40 8.94 -7.70
C ARG A 20 -0.21 9.91 -6.72
N TYR A 21 -0.88 10.94 -7.23
CA TYR A 21 -1.60 11.90 -6.41
C TYR A 21 -3.10 11.87 -6.71
N THR A 22 -3.92 12.00 -5.68
CA THR A 22 -5.35 12.25 -5.87
C THR A 22 -5.57 13.65 -6.45
N PRO A 23 -6.75 13.95 -7.03
CA PRO A 23 -7.09 15.31 -7.45
C PRO A 23 -7.00 16.35 -6.32
N ARG A 24 -7.10 15.91 -5.06
CA ARG A 24 -6.96 16.76 -3.87
C ARG A 24 -5.51 16.84 -3.36
N GLY A 25 -4.54 16.31 -4.10
CA GLY A 25 -3.10 16.38 -3.81
C GLY A 25 -2.59 15.35 -2.79
N THR A 26 -3.39 14.37 -2.38
CA THR A 26 -2.94 13.33 -1.45
C THR A 26 -2.05 12.32 -2.17
N ALA A 27 -0.84 12.06 -1.65
CA ALA A 27 0.05 11.05 -2.18
C ALA A 27 -0.47 9.63 -1.90
N ILE A 28 -0.38 8.75 -2.90
CA ILE A 28 -0.73 7.33 -2.84
C ILE A 28 0.47 6.55 -3.39
N ALA A 29 0.91 5.53 -2.65
CA ALA A 29 1.92 4.58 -3.11
C ALA A 29 1.30 3.19 -3.31
N ARG A 30 1.62 2.54 -4.43
CA ARG A 30 1.26 1.13 -4.69
C ARG A 30 2.51 0.27 -4.60
N LEU A 31 2.46 -0.74 -3.74
CA LEU A 31 3.52 -1.71 -3.53
C LEU A 31 3.08 -3.09 -4.05
N SER A 32 3.99 -3.79 -4.73
CA SER A 32 3.79 -5.19 -5.14
C SER A 32 4.77 -6.07 -4.38
N VAL A 33 4.28 -6.83 -3.42
CA VAL A 33 5.07 -7.71 -2.55
C VAL A 33 4.84 -9.16 -2.98
N ALA A 34 5.93 -9.93 -3.12
CA ALA A 34 5.88 -11.39 -3.33
C ALA A 34 5.86 -12.14 -1.99
#